data_AF-A0A3D1R4J5-F1
#
_entry.id   AF-A0A3D1R4J5-F1
#
_cell.length_a   1.000
_cell.length_b   1.000
_cell.length_c   1.000
_cell.angle_alpha   90.00
_cell.angle_beta   90.00
_cell.angle_gamma   90.00
#
_symmetry.space_group_name_H-M   'P 1'
#
loop_
_entity.id
_entity.type
_entity.pdbx_description
1 polymer ?
#
loop_
_entity_poly.entity_id
_entity_poly.type
_entity_poly.pdbx_seq_one_letter_code
_entity_poly.pdbx_strand_id
1 'polypeptide(L)'
;IAQAQVGVAIAMQQYQKVAQRAGLRAARLHDLERQRQEVNSLVGSPTAVFAWANRLEQAELRLQRAKDALYDWLVALEYLAVRPFMDQRVQILLARNTYQLEAIAAEIERLQNKCGGPISRHTAELSLRDDLLSLSLELTDPVTDQSQTPSQRLRALLERGYVPIDKRVRYTSDTSIGGLLTSRSVMAATFTVSLNDFANLGAACNAKVYSLAVKLVGEGLGSAQPTVSVLYDGSSELRSCQPGLEAYLGSFGREATSFGAITRLHAPGRSVSPVAGVNAFPTDSGNVSLTGLPLASQYTLLIDPRMGENAKIDWTKLEDVVVKLEYTYQDLFPVGQCQ
;
A
#
# COMPACT_ATOMS: atom_id res chain seq x y z
N ILE A 1 91.31 -14.66 20.45
CA ILE A 1 90.77 -13.32 20.82
C ILE A 1 89.96 -12.71 19.67
N ALA A 2 90.51 -12.60 18.44
CA ALA A 2 89.80 -12.01 17.30
C ALA A 2 88.48 -12.72 16.91
N GLN A 3 88.41 -14.06 16.92
CA GLN A 3 87.17 -14.79 16.61
C GLN A 3 86.06 -14.58 17.65
N ALA A 4 86.41 -14.42 18.93
CA ALA A 4 85.43 -14.14 19.99
C ALA A 4 84.86 -12.71 19.87
N GLN A 5 85.68 -11.73 19.46
CA GLN A 5 85.24 -10.36 19.20
C GLN A 5 84.26 -10.28 18.03
N VAL A 6 84.50 -11.04 16.96
CA VAL A 6 83.57 -11.12 15.82
C VAL A 6 82.25 -11.82 16.22
N GLY A 7 82.32 -12.88 17.02
CA GLY A 7 81.11 -13.56 17.53
C GLY A 7 80.22 -12.65 18.39
N VAL A 8 80.82 -11.86 19.28
CA VAL A 8 80.09 -10.87 20.10
C VAL A 8 79.47 -9.78 19.23
N ALA A 9 80.18 -9.27 18.22
CA ALA A 9 79.64 -8.26 17.30
C ALA A 9 78.44 -8.78 16.50
N ILE A 10 78.50 -10.03 16.01
CA ILE A 10 77.37 -10.67 15.31
C ILE A 10 76.17 -10.85 16.25
N ALA A 11 76.39 -11.31 17.49
CA ALA A 11 75.32 -11.47 18.47
C ALA A 11 74.66 -10.14 18.85
N MET A 12 75.45 -9.06 19.02
CA MET A 12 74.94 -7.71 19.27
C MET A 12 74.11 -7.19 18.09
N GLN A 13 74.55 -7.42 16.85
CA GLN A 13 73.78 -7.00 15.67
C GLN A 13 72.47 -7.79 15.53
N GLN A 14 72.47 -9.09 15.84
CA GLN A 14 71.25 -9.90 15.86
C GLN A 14 70.29 -9.44 16.95
N TYR A 15 70.79 -9.14 18.16
CA TYR A 15 70.00 -8.58 19.25
C TYR A 15 69.36 -7.24 18.86
N GLN A 16 70.12 -6.33 18.24
CA GLN A 16 69.61 -5.04 17.77
C GLN A 16 68.49 -5.21 16.72
N LYS A 17 68.62 -6.15 15.78
CA LYS A 17 67.57 -6.45 14.79
C LYS A 17 66.29 -6.98 15.46
N VAL A 18 66.41 -7.83 16.49
CA VAL A 18 65.27 -8.34 17.26
C VAL A 18 64.61 -7.22 18.06
N ALA A 19 65.40 -6.38 18.75
CA ALA A 19 64.91 -5.25 19.52
C ALA A 19 64.17 -4.22 18.64
N GLN A 20 64.70 -3.90 17.45
CA GLN A 20 64.03 -3.02 16.48
C GLN A 20 62.70 -3.60 15.99
N ARG A 21 62.65 -4.91 15.70
CA ARG A 21 61.39 -5.58 15.31
C ARG A 21 60.36 -5.58 16.44
N ALA A 22 60.80 -5.77 17.68
CA ALA A 22 59.93 -5.70 18.85
C ALA A 22 59.36 -4.29 19.05
N GLY A 23 60.21 -3.25 18.92
CA GLY A 23 59.79 -1.85 18.98
C GLY A 23 58.75 -1.49 17.90
N LEU A 24 58.97 -1.94 16.65
CA LEU A 24 58.00 -1.72 15.57
C LEU A 24 56.67 -2.44 15.80
N ARG A 25 56.70 -3.66 16.36
CA ARG A 25 55.47 -4.39 16.70
C ARG A 25 54.70 -3.72 17.85
N ALA A 26 55.40 -3.23 18.87
CA ALA A 26 54.78 -2.49 19.97
C ALA A 26 54.14 -1.17 19.49
N ALA A 27 54.83 -0.42 18.64
CA ALA A 27 54.29 0.80 18.04
C ALA A 27 53.02 0.50 17.20
N ARG A 28 53.04 -0.58 16.42
CA ARG A 28 51.88 -1.00 15.62
C ARG A 28 50.70 -1.47 16.47
N LEU A 29 50.97 -2.18 17.58
CA LEU A 29 49.95 -2.58 18.53
C LEU A 29 49.29 -1.33 19.17
N HIS A 30 50.10 -0.37 19.60
CA HIS A 30 49.60 0.85 20.22
C HIS A 30 48.75 1.70 19.26
N ASP A 31 49.14 1.77 17.99
CA ASP A 31 48.35 2.46 16.96
C ASP A 31 47.02 1.75 16.69
N LEU A 32 47.00 0.42 16.64
CA LEU A 32 45.78 -0.38 16.51
C LEU A 32 44.86 -0.26 17.74
N GLU A 33 45.42 -0.19 18.94
CA GLU A 33 44.65 0.03 20.17
C GLU A 33 43.98 1.41 20.19
N ARG A 34 44.69 2.44 19.72
CA ARG A 34 44.15 3.79 19.55
C ARG A 34 43.02 3.82 18.52
N GLN A 35 43.23 3.22 17.35
CA GLN A 35 42.19 3.08 16.33
C GLN A 35 40.96 2.33 16.86
N ARG A 36 41.15 1.29 17.68
CA ARG A 36 40.03 0.56 18.31
C ARG A 36 39.24 1.43 19.29
N GLN A 37 39.90 2.29 20.05
CA GLN A 37 39.24 3.22 20.97
C GLN A 37 38.44 4.30 20.23
N GLU A 38 38.97 4.83 19.12
CA GLU A 38 38.27 5.79 18.26
C GLU A 38 37.08 5.16 17.53
N VAL A 39 37.21 3.91 17.06
CA VAL A 39 36.07 3.19 16.45
C VAL A 39 34.97 2.94 17.49
N ASN A 40 35.32 2.57 18.73
CA ASN A 40 34.32 2.38 19.78
C ASN A 40 33.62 3.70 20.18
N SER A 41 34.31 4.85 20.12
CA SER A 41 33.67 6.15 20.38
C SER A 41 32.76 6.59 19.21
N LEU A 42 33.10 6.22 17.97
CA LEU A 42 32.27 6.48 16.79
C LEU A 42 31.04 5.55 16.72
N VAL A 43 31.20 4.26 17.01
CA VAL A 43 30.13 3.25 16.89
C VAL A 43 29.21 3.25 18.12
N GLY A 44 29.70 3.61 19.31
CA GLY A 44 28.93 3.63 20.55
C GLY A 44 28.33 4.98 20.93
N SER A 45 28.55 6.05 20.16
CA SER A 45 28.00 7.37 20.49
C SER A 45 26.50 7.44 20.16
N PRO A 46 25.65 7.97 21.07
CA PRO A 46 24.23 8.21 20.79
C PRO A 46 24.01 9.01 19.51
N THR A 47 24.92 9.94 19.18
CA THR A 47 24.88 10.76 17.98
C THR A 47 25.01 9.98 16.67
N ALA A 48 25.81 8.90 16.62
CA ALA A 48 25.89 8.03 15.45
C ALA A 48 24.60 7.21 15.24
N VAL A 49 23.99 6.74 16.34
CA VAL A 49 22.70 6.05 16.33
C VAL A 49 21.58 6.99 15.88
N PHE A 50 21.53 8.21 16.42
CA PHE A 50 20.55 9.23 16.00
C PHE A 50 20.77 9.69 14.56
N ALA A 51 22.02 9.84 14.10
CA ALA A 51 22.31 10.18 12.71
C ALA A 51 21.89 9.05 11.75
N TRP A 52 22.08 7.78 12.15
CA TRP A 52 21.63 6.64 11.35
C TRP A 52 20.10 6.52 11.35
N ALA A 53 19.45 6.67 12.50
CA ALA A 53 17.99 6.68 12.60
C ALA A 53 17.37 7.82 11.76
N ASN A 54 17.92 9.04 11.84
CA ASN A 54 17.48 10.17 11.01
C ASN A 54 17.70 9.91 9.51
N ARG A 55 18.81 9.27 9.13
CA ARG A 55 19.05 8.90 7.72
C ARG A 55 18.05 7.83 7.25
N LEU A 56 17.73 6.87 8.10
CA LEU A 56 16.74 5.83 7.83
C LEU A 56 15.36 6.45 7.63
N GLU A 57 14.91 7.30 8.56
CA GLU A 57 13.64 8.03 8.48
C GLU A 57 13.58 8.90 7.22
N GLN A 58 14.64 9.64 6.89
CA GLN A 58 14.71 10.42 5.66
C GLN A 58 14.67 9.55 4.40
N ALA A 59 15.30 8.38 4.42
CA ALA A 59 15.25 7.43 3.32
C ALA A 59 13.84 6.83 3.16
N GLU A 60 13.16 6.52 4.26
CA GLU A 60 11.76 6.06 4.27
C GLU A 60 10.81 7.13 3.74
N LEU A 61 10.96 8.39 4.17
CA LEU A 61 10.18 9.51 3.67
C LEU A 61 10.40 9.74 2.17
N ARG A 62 11.65 9.62 1.69
CA ARG A 62 11.95 9.74 0.25
C ARG A 62 11.33 8.59 -0.55
N LEU A 63 11.43 7.37 -0.03
CA LEU A 63 10.83 6.20 -0.65
C LEU A 63 9.29 6.34 -0.70
N GLN A 64 8.68 6.83 0.38
CA GLN A 64 7.24 7.07 0.42
C GLN A 64 6.81 8.10 -0.61
N ARG A 65 7.50 9.24 -0.70
CA ARG A 65 7.24 10.25 -1.74
C ARG A 65 7.40 9.70 -3.16
N ALA A 66 8.43 8.90 -3.41
CA ALA A 66 8.63 8.27 -4.71
C ALA A 66 7.51 7.27 -5.04
N LYS A 67 7.01 6.54 -4.04
CA LYS A 67 5.83 5.68 -4.20
C LYS A 67 4.59 6.50 -4.51
N ASP A 68 4.32 7.54 -3.73
CA ASP A 68 3.15 8.41 -3.93
C ASP A 68 3.18 9.06 -5.33
N ALA A 69 4.34 9.57 -5.78
CA ALA A 69 4.50 10.10 -7.13
C ALA A 69 4.28 9.05 -8.23
N LEU A 70 4.72 7.80 -8.02
CA LEU A 70 4.46 6.70 -8.95
C LEU A 70 2.97 6.32 -8.97
N TYR A 71 2.26 6.43 -7.85
CA TYR A 71 0.82 6.25 -7.79
C TYR A 71 0.09 7.39 -8.51
N ASP A 72 0.47 8.64 -8.28
CA ASP A 72 -0.09 9.78 -9.01
C ASP A 72 0.14 9.63 -10.52
N TRP A 73 1.30 9.09 -10.92
CA TRP A 73 1.59 8.75 -12.31
C TRP A 73 0.70 7.62 -12.84
N LEU A 74 0.46 6.57 -12.06
CA LEU A 74 -0.49 5.52 -12.42
C LEU A 74 -1.91 6.10 -12.58
N VAL A 75 -2.37 6.91 -11.64
CA VAL A 75 -3.66 7.61 -11.70
C VAL A 75 -3.74 8.56 -12.90
N ALA A 76 -2.61 9.16 -13.31
CA ALA A 76 -2.52 9.96 -14.53
C ALA A 76 -2.60 9.09 -15.80
N LEU A 77 -1.94 7.93 -15.83
CA LEU A 77 -2.04 6.95 -16.93
C LEU A 77 -3.44 6.34 -17.02
N GLU A 78 -4.08 6.09 -15.89
CA GLU A 78 -5.50 5.70 -15.77
C GLU A 78 -6.41 6.73 -16.45
N TYR A 79 -6.09 8.01 -16.28
CA TYR A 79 -6.76 9.10 -16.97
C TYR A 79 -6.55 9.07 -18.49
N LEU A 80 -5.43 8.56 -18.99
CA LEU A 80 -5.21 8.33 -20.43
C LEU A 80 -6.05 7.19 -21.00
N ALA A 81 -6.44 6.22 -20.17
CA ALA A 81 -7.35 5.15 -20.56
C ALA A 81 -8.81 5.65 -20.65
N VAL A 82 -9.13 6.73 -19.93
CA VAL A 82 -10.47 7.33 -19.88
C VAL A 82 -10.60 8.60 -20.72
N ARG A 83 -9.49 9.28 -21.04
CA ARG A 83 -9.45 10.52 -21.84
C ARG A 83 -8.28 10.53 -22.84
N PRO A 84 -8.47 11.08 -24.05
CA PRO A 84 -7.45 11.13 -25.08
C PRO A 84 -6.61 12.41 -24.96
N PHE A 85 -5.82 12.50 -23.90
CA PHE A 85 -4.75 13.50 -23.82
C PHE A 85 -3.59 13.07 -24.75
N MET A 86 -3.81 13.18 -26.06
CA MET A 86 -2.93 12.61 -27.09
C MET A 86 -1.52 13.18 -27.02
N ASP A 87 -1.38 14.48 -26.79
CA ASP A 87 -0.09 15.12 -26.61
C ASP A 87 0.67 14.48 -25.44
N GLN A 88 0.01 14.26 -24.31
CA GLN A 88 0.59 13.61 -23.14
C GLN A 88 0.92 12.12 -23.41
N ARG A 89 0.08 11.39 -24.18
CA ARG A 89 0.37 9.99 -24.57
C ARG A 89 1.62 9.92 -25.43
N VAL A 90 1.74 10.77 -26.45
CA VAL A 90 2.93 10.85 -27.30
C VAL A 90 4.14 11.28 -26.47
N GLN A 91 4.00 12.26 -25.58
CA GLN A 91 5.08 12.69 -24.69
C GLN A 91 5.55 11.58 -23.75
N ILE A 92 4.66 10.72 -23.23
CA ILE A 92 5.03 9.55 -22.42
C ILE A 92 5.84 8.55 -23.24
N LEU A 93 5.40 8.24 -24.46
CA LEU A 93 6.12 7.34 -25.37
C LEU A 93 7.51 7.91 -25.75
N LEU A 94 7.64 9.23 -25.79
CA LEU A 94 8.87 9.93 -26.12
C LEU A 94 9.72 10.30 -24.90
N ALA A 95 9.24 10.04 -23.68
CA ALA A 95 9.93 10.40 -22.45
C ALA A 95 11.23 9.61 -22.31
N ARG A 96 12.31 10.31 -21.98
CA ARG A 96 13.68 9.75 -21.91
C ARG A 96 14.19 9.61 -20.48
N ASN A 97 13.51 10.22 -19.51
CA ASN A 97 13.88 10.19 -18.11
C ASN A 97 12.66 10.38 -17.20
N THR A 98 12.85 10.12 -15.91
CA THR A 98 11.80 10.20 -14.89
C THR A 98 11.27 11.61 -14.68
N TYR A 99 12.12 12.64 -14.78
CA TYR A 99 11.69 14.05 -14.66
C TYR A 99 10.69 14.46 -15.73
N GLN A 100 10.84 13.96 -16.96
CA GLN A 100 9.88 14.20 -18.04
C GLN A 100 8.55 13.52 -17.76
N LEU A 101 8.56 12.29 -17.23
CA LEU A 101 7.33 11.59 -16.84
C LEU A 101 6.60 12.32 -15.70
N GLU A 102 7.33 12.83 -14.71
CA GLU A 102 6.77 13.64 -13.61
C GLU A 102 6.13 14.94 -14.15
N ALA A 103 6.81 15.64 -15.06
CA ALA A 103 6.26 16.85 -15.67
C ALA A 103 4.97 16.57 -16.48
N ILE A 104 4.93 15.44 -17.21
CA ILE A 104 3.73 15.02 -17.93
C ILE A 104 2.61 14.66 -16.95
N ALA A 105 2.91 13.99 -15.83
CA ALA A 105 1.93 13.66 -14.79
C ALA A 105 1.27 14.91 -14.20
N ALA A 106 2.10 15.90 -13.83
CA ALA A 106 1.63 17.18 -13.30
C ALA A 106 0.77 17.93 -14.32
N GLU A 107 1.10 17.85 -15.60
CA GLU A 107 0.29 18.44 -16.66
C GLU A 107 -1.05 17.71 -16.84
N ILE A 108 -1.08 16.37 -16.74
CA ILE A 108 -2.33 15.59 -16.75
C ILE A 108 -3.21 15.98 -15.55
N GLU A 109 -2.64 16.14 -14.36
CA GLU A 109 -3.37 16.60 -13.17
C GLU A 109 -3.91 18.03 -13.35
N ARG A 110 -3.11 18.94 -13.90
CA ARG A 110 -3.55 20.30 -14.23
C ARG A 110 -4.70 20.28 -15.23
N LEU A 111 -4.61 19.45 -16.27
CA LEU A 111 -5.68 19.26 -17.25
C LEU A 111 -6.91 18.63 -16.61
N GLN A 112 -6.76 17.67 -15.69
CA GLN A 112 -7.87 17.13 -14.91
C GLN A 112 -8.58 18.23 -14.13
N ASN A 113 -7.86 19.13 -13.47
CA ASN A 113 -8.48 20.18 -12.67
C ASN A 113 -9.14 21.25 -13.55
N LYS A 114 -8.55 21.58 -14.70
CA LYS A 114 -9.06 22.62 -15.61
C LYS A 114 -10.19 22.12 -16.51
N CYS A 115 -10.10 20.87 -16.94
CA CYS A 115 -10.98 20.23 -17.90
C CYS A 115 -11.82 19.14 -17.24
N GLY A 116 -11.96 19.11 -15.91
CA GLY A 116 -12.56 18.01 -15.15
C GLY A 116 -14.05 18.11 -14.84
N GLY A 117 -14.68 19.26 -15.13
CA GLY A 117 -16.04 19.50 -14.67
C GLY A 117 -16.11 19.57 -13.15
N PRO A 118 -17.31 19.74 -12.57
CA PRO A 118 -17.46 19.71 -11.12
C PRO A 118 -17.12 18.31 -10.57
N ILE A 119 -16.36 18.28 -9.47
CA ILE A 119 -16.10 17.05 -8.70
C ILE A 119 -17.22 16.90 -7.69
N SER A 120 -18.01 15.86 -7.84
CA SER A 120 -19.07 15.49 -6.90
C SER A 120 -18.50 14.52 -5.86
N ARG A 121 -18.86 14.72 -4.59
CA ARG A 121 -18.49 13.82 -3.49
C ARG A 121 -19.73 13.17 -2.91
N HIS A 122 -19.67 11.86 -2.74
CA HIS A 122 -20.75 11.07 -2.18
C HIS A 122 -20.21 10.05 -1.18
N THR A 123 -21.12 9.54 -0.37
CA THR A 123 -20.84 8.54 0.66
C THR A 123 -21.78 7.38 0.45
N ALA A 124 -21.26 6.18 0.58
CA ALA A 124 -22.03 4.95 0.59
C ALA A 124 -21.60 4.07 1.76
N GLU A 125 -22.57 3.42 2.38
CA GLU A 125 -22.35 2.41 3.40
C GLU A 125 -22.73 1.07 2.79
N LEU A 126 -21.79 0.13 2.76
CA LEU A 126 -21.97 -1.19 2.15
C LEU A 126 -21.77 -2.26 3.22
N SER A 127 -22.77 -3.10 3.39
CA SER A 127 -22.69 -4.34 4.17
C SER A 127 -21.78 -5.34 3.48
N LEU A 128 -20.75 -5.81 4.16
CA LEU A 128 -19.91 -6.88 3.63
C LEU A 128 -20.73 -8.15 3.42
N ARG A 129 -21.60 -8.47 4.37
CA ARG A 129 -22.44 -9.67 4.31
C ARG A 129 -23.46 -9.60 3.18
N ASP A 130 -24.26 -8.55 3.15
CA ASP A 130 -25.43 -8.46 2.27
C ASP A 130 -25.05 -7.89 0.91
N ASP A 131 -24.55 -6.65 0.87
CA ASP A 131 -24.31 -5.93 -0.39
C ASP A 131 -23.14 -6.52 -1.19
N LEU A 132 -22.04 -6.93 -0.51
CA LEU A 132 -20.79 -7.29 -1.19
C LEU A 132 -20.59 -8.80 -1.38
N LEU A 133 -21.04 -9.62 -0.42
CA LEU A 133 -20.90 -11.08 -0.48
C LEU A 133 -22.24 -11.80 -0.75
N SER A 134 -23.36 -11.07 -0.78
CA SER A 134 -24.70 -11.61 -1.04
C SER A 134 -25.08 -12.79 -0.13
N LEU A 135 -24.64 -12.75 1.13
CA LEU A 135 -24.92 -13.73 2.17
C LEU A 135 -26.20 -13.37 2.94
N SER A 136 -27.30 -13.09 2.23
CA SER A 136 -28.56 -12.64 2.83
C SER A 136 -29.47 -13.77 3.32
N LEU A 137 -29.32 -14.97 2.75
CA LEU A 137 -30.19 -16.11 3.02
C LEU A 137 -29.54 -17.14 3.95
N GLU A 138 -30.37 -17.80 4.74
CA GLU A 138 -29.97 -19.02 5.45
C GLU A 138 -29.62 -20.12 4.44
N LEU A 139 -28.58 -20.89 4.76
CA LEU A 139 -28.16 -22.02 3.94
C LEU A 139 -28.12 -23.25 4.83
N THR A 140 -28.87 -24.28 4.43
CA THR A 140 -28.71 -25.61 5.01
C THR A 140 -27.55 -26.30 4.32
N ASP A 141 -26.53 -26.69 5.09
CA ASP A 141 -25.41 -27.46 4.56
C ASP A 141 -25.92 -28.85 4.14
N PRO A 142 -25.80 -29.25 2.86
CA PRO A 142 -26.31 -30.52 2.37
C PRO A 142 -25.59 -31.75 2.96
N VAL A 143 -24.44 -31.57 3.62
CA VAL A 143 -23.66 -32.66 4.22
C VAL A 143 -23.98 -32.84 5.70
N THR A 144 -24.22 -31.73 6.42
CA THR A 144 -24.41 -31.76 7.89
C THR A 144 -25.86 -31.53 8.33
N ASP A 145 -26.75 -31.16 7.41
CA ASP A 145 -28.16 -30.81 7.64
C ASP A 145 -28.36 -29.69 8.69
N GLN A 146 -27.30 -28.91 8.96
CA GLN A 146 -27.36 -27.77 9.85
C GLN A 146 -27.68 -26.49 9.05
N SER A 147 -28.73 -25.77 9.46
CA SER A 147 -29.00 -24.43 8.95
C SER A 147 -27.98 -23.45 9.54
N GLN A 148 -27.32 -22.71 8.65
CA GLN A 148 -26.42 -21.62 9.03
C GLN A 148 -27.09 -20.28 8.74
N THR A 149 -27.13 -19.42 9.75
CA THR A 149 -27.62 -18.05 9.59
C THR A 149 -26.63 -17.24 8.74
N PRO A 150 -27.09 -16.18 8.04
CA PRO A 150 -26.23 -15.21 7.34
C PRO A 150 -24.95 -14.82 8.10
N SER A 151 -25.10 -14.47 9.37
CA SER A 151 -23.99 -14.07 10.24
C SER A 151 -23.01 -15.22 10.53
N GLN A 152 -23.51 -16.44 10.71
CA GLN A 152 -22.65 -17.63 10.89
C GLN A 152 -21.87 -17.94 9.61
N ARG A 153 -22.51 -17.80 8.45
CA ARG A 153 -21.87 -17.98 7.14
C ARG A 153 -20.75 -16.97 6.91
N LEU A 154 -20.99 -15.70 7.25
CA LEU A 154 -19.96 -14.65 7.18
C LEU A 154 -18.75 -15.00 8.07
N ARG A 155 -19.00 -15.35 9.35
CA ARG A 155 -17.92 -15.72 10.28
C ARG A 155 -17.13 -16.93 9.77
N ALA A 156 -17.81 -17.97 9.30
CA ALA A 156 -17.16 -19.14 8.73
C ALA A 156 -16.33 -18.80 7.48
N LEU A 157 -16.78 -17.86 6.64
CA LEU A 157 -16.01 -17.37 5.49
C LEU A 157 -14.76 -16.62 5.95
N LEU A 158 -14.90 -15.71 6.91
CA LEU A 158 -13.79 -14.94 7.49
C LEU A 158 -12.74 -15.87 8.12
N GLU A 159 -13.16 -16.87 8.88
CA GLU A 159 -12.28 -17.84 9.55
C GLU A 159 -11.53 -18.76 8.58
N ARG A 160 -12.14 -19.10 7.44
CA ARG A 160 -11.46 -19.89 6.39
C ARG A 160 -10.27 -19.14 5.80
N GLY A 161 -10.27 -17.80 5.88
CA GLY A 161 -9.13 -16.97 5.49
C GLY A 161 -8.68 -17.18 4.05
N TYR A 162 -9.60 -17.52 3.13
CA TYR A 162 -9.24 -17.71 1.73
C TYR A 162 -9.00 -16.34 1.07
N VAL A 163 -7.75 -16.13 0.67
CA VAL A 163 -7.25 -14.80 0.32
C VAL A 163 -6.38 -14.93 -0.95
N PRO A 164 -6.92 -14.62 -2.14
CA PRO A 164 -6.14 -14.55 -3.38
C PRO A 164 -5.37 -13.21 -3.46
N ILE A 165 -4.50 -12.93 -2.49
CA ILE A 165 -3.75 -11.65 -2.42
C ILE A 165 -2.32 -11.80 -2.92
N ASP A 166 -1.78 -10.72 -3.49
CA ASP A 166 -0.33 -10.52 -3.61
C ASP A 166 0.33 -10.41 -2.22
N LYS A 167 0.96 -11.50 -1.79
CA LYS A 167 1.61 -11.68 -0.48
C LYS A 167 2.70 -10.65 -0.16
N ARG A 168 3.07 -9.78 -1.11
CA ARG A 168 4.11 -8.74 -0.98
C ARG A 168 3.62 -7.42 -0.41
N VAL A 169 2.31 -7.17 -0.33
CA VAL A 169 1.77 -5.92 0.22
C VAL A 169 2.09 -5.83 1.73
N ARG A 170 2.47 -4.64 2.20
CA ARG A 170 2.84 -4.39 3.60
C ARG A 170 1.59 -4.18 4.46
N TYR A 171 1.54 -4.84 5.61
CA TYR A 171 0.46 -4.74 6.60
C TYR A 171 0.84 -3.76 7.74
N THR A 172 2.10 -3.80 8.19
CA THR A 172 2.72 -2.83 9.12
C THR A 172 4.13 -2.43 8.67
N SER A 173 4.83 -1.59 9.44
CA SER A 173 6.24 -1.24 9.22
C SER A 173 7.16 -2.47 9.11
N ASP A 174 6.85 -3.51 9.88
CA ASP A 174 7.74 -4.66 10.10
C ASP A 174 7.22 -5.98 9.52
N THR A 175 5.95 -6.04 9.08
CA THR A 175 5.35 -7.27 8.57
C THR A 175 4.64 -7.11 7.22
N SER A 176 4.92 -8.04 6.30
CA SER A 176 4.15 -8.21 5.07
C SER A 176 2.95 -9.12 5.30
N ILE A 177 1.93 -9.00 4.44
CA ILE A 177 0.76 -9.89 4.45
C ILE A 177 1.17 -11.36 4.35
N GLY A 178 2.22 -11.66 3.57
CA GLY A 178 2.78 -13.01 3.50
C GLY A 178 3.20 -13.57 4.85
N GLY A 179 3.74 -12.75 5.75
CA GLY A 179 4.05 -13.13 7.13
C GLY A 179 2.81 -13.28 8.01
N LEU A 180 1.81 -12.41 7.83
CA LEU A 180 0.55 -12.44 8.56
C LEU A 180 -0.30 -13.68 8.21
N LEU A 181 -0.38 -14.04 6.93
CA LEU A 181 -1.12 -15.24 6.47
C LEU A 181 -0.45 -16.55 6.90
N THR A 182 0.86 -16.54 7.20
CA THR A 182 1.54 -17.72 7.77
C THR A 182 1.27 -17.90 9.26
N SER A 183 0.93 -16.83 10.00
CA SER A 183 0.41 -16.94 11.36
C SER A 183 -1.08 -17.31 11.33
N ARG A 184 -1.40 -18.53 11.76
CA ARG A 184 -2.67 -19.24 11.50
C ARG A 184 -3.92 -18.71 12.23
N SER A 185 -4.14 -17.40 12.33
CA SER A 185 -5.37 -16.88 12.93
C SER A 185 -5.75 -15.49 12.43
N VAL A 186 -5.75 -15.26 11.12
CA VAL A 186 -6.26 -14.02 10.53
C VAL A 186 -7.63 -14.29 9.92
N MET A 187 -8.62 -13.50 10.29
CA MET A 187 -9.92 -13.47 9.64
C MET A 187 -9.83 -12.63 8.38
N ALA A 188 -10.29 -13.15 7.23
CA ALA A 188 -10.15 -12.45 5.97
C ALA A 188 -11.29 -12.73 4.99
N ALA A 189 -11.70 -11.68 4.26
CA ALA A 189 -12.70 -11.79 3.20
C ALA A 189 -12.36 -10.84 2.05
N THR A 190 -12.30 -11.38 0.84
CA THR A 190 -12.12 -10.60 -0.38
C THR A 190 -13.47 -10.32 -1.01
N PHE A 191 -13.69 -9.07 -1.40
CA PHE A 191 -14.91 -8.60 -2.03
C PHE A 191 -14.56 -7.65 -3.19
N THR A 192 -15.50 -7.49 -4.13
CA THR A 192 -15.33 -6.56 -5.25
C THR A 192 -16.35 -5.46 -5.11
N VAL A 193 -15.92 -4.22 -5.30
CA VAL A 193 -16.82 -3.08 -5.45
C VAL A 193 -16.92 -2.80 -6.93
N SER A 194 -18.14 -2.79 -7.46
CA SER A 194 -18.46 -2.47 -8.84
C SER A 194 -19.07 -1.06 -8.94
N LEU A 195 -18.90 -0.43 -10.10
CA LEU A 195 -19.60 0.83 -10.39
C LEU A 195 -21.13 0.66 -10.40
N ASN A 196 -21.62 -0.56 -10.64
CA ASN A 196 -23.05 -0.85 -10.65
C ASN A 196 -23.66 -0.94 -9.24
N ASP A 197 -22.84 -1.05 -8.20
CA ASP A 197 -23.30 -1.17 -6.81
C ASP A 197 -23.82 0.19 -6.27
N PHE A 198 -23.63 1.27 -7.03
CA PHE A 198 -24.05 2.61 -6.64
C PHE A 198 -24.99 3.21 -7.68
N ALA A 199 -26.19 3.59 -7.23
CA ALA A 199 -27.25 4.13 -8.10
C ALA A 199 -26.82 5.32 -8.97
N ASN A 200 -25.87 6.13 -8.50
CA ASN A 200 -25.39 7.32 -9.21
C ASN A 200 -24.14 7.04 -10.08
N LEU A 201 -23.45 5.91 -9.88
CA LEU A 201 -22.19 5.62 -10.57
C LEU A 201 -22.35 4.87 -11.89
N GLY A 202 -23.55 4.33 -12.17
CA GLY A 202 -23.88 3.78 -13.49
C GLY A 202 -23.78 4.78 -14.64
N ALA A 203 -23.71 6.09 -14.36
CA ALA A 203 -23.43 7.15 -15.33
C ALA A 203 -22.13 7.91 -15.03
N ALA A 204 -21.54 7.70 -13.84
CA ALA A 204 -20.38 8.44 -13.39
C ALA A 204 -19.07 7.78 -13.84
N CYS A 205 -18.08 8.65 -13.89
CA CYS A 205 -16.87 8.46 -14.64
C CYS A 205 -15.69 8.73 -13.75
N ASN A 206 -14.68 7.85 -13.78
CA ASN A 206 -13.50 7.96 -12.91
C ASN A 206 -13.87 8.08 -11.42
N ALA A 207 -14.77 7.22 -10.93
CA ALA A 207 -15.06 7.18 -9.50
C ALA A 207 -13.81 6.76 -8.73
N LYS A 208 -13.38 7.60 -7.80
CA LYS A 208 -12.17 7.43 -6.98
C LYS A 208 -12.54 7.36 -5.52
N VAL A 209 -11.87 6.52 -4.76
CA VAL A 209 -11.96 6.50 -3.30
C VAL A 209 -11.47 7.85 -2.78
N TYR A 210 -12.20 8.43 -1.84
CA TYR A 210 -11.80 9.61 -1.10
C TYR A 210 -11.42 9.26 0.34
N SER A 211 -12.28 8.52 1.04
CA SER A 211 -11.96 8.02 2.37
C SER A 211 -12.63 6.68 2.65
N LEU A 212 -12.07 5.93 3.60
CA LEU A 212 -12.61 4.65 4.03
C LEU A 212 -12.72 4.61 5.56
N ALA A 213 -13.87 4.15 6.05
CA ALA A 213 -14.10 3.83 7.46
C ALA A 213 -14.82 2.48 7.59
N VAL A 214 -14.66 1.83 8.73
CA VAL A 214 -15.25 0.50 9.00
C VAL A 214 -16.02 0.53 10.31
N LYS A 215 -17.19 -0.12 10.34
CA LYS A 215 -17.89 -0.48 11.59
C LYS A 215 -18.11 -1.98 11.66
N LEU A 216 -17.94 -2.55 12.85
CA LEU A 216 -18.32 -3.92 13.17
C LEU A 216 -19.72 -3.91 13.77
N VAL A 217 -20.60 -4.79 13.29
CA VAL A 217 -21.99 -4.89 13.73
C VAL A 217 -22.17 -6.21 14.47
N GLY A 218 -22.78 -6.15 15.65
CA GLY A 218 -23.11 -7.33 16.44
C GLY A 218 -23.48 -7.01 17.87
N GLU A 219 -24.49 -7.70 18.39
CA GLU A 219 -24.91 -7.56 19.78
C GLU A 219 -23.91 -8.27 20.71
N GLY A 220 -23.30 -7.50 21.63
CA GLY A 220 -22.35 -8.05 22.61
C GLY A 220 -20.91 -8.19 22.10
N LEU A 221 -20.53 -7.53 20.99
CA LEU A 221 -19.14 -7.48 20.50
C LEU A 221 -18.13 -6.90 21.50
N GLY A 222 -18.60 -6.03 22.41
CA GLY A 222 -17.77 -5.27 23.34
C GLY A 222 -17.74 -3.78 23.02
N SER A 223 -16.91 -3.03 23.74
CA SER A 223 -16.75 -1.56 23.60
C SER A 223 -15.33 -1.13 23.23
N ALA A 224 -14.49 -2.07 22.82
CA ALA A 224 -13.13 -1.79 22.40
C ALA A 224 -13.08 -1.05 21.06
N GLN A 225 -11.89 -0.57 20.69
CA GLN A 225 -11.64 0.13 19.42
C GLN A 225 -10.76 -0.75 18.52
N PRO A 226 -11.33 -1.78 17.88
CA PRO A 226 -10.56 -2.72 17.09
C PRO A 226 -9.98 -2.06 15.84
N THR A 227 -8.83 -2.55 15.39
CA THR A 227 -8.23 -2.19 14.11
C THR A 227 -8.61 -3.22 13.07
N VAL A 228 -9.15 -2.75 11.95
CA VAL A 228 -9.53 -3.59 10.82
C VAL A 228 -8.78 -3.10 9.61
N SER A 229 -8.05 -3.99 8.94
CA SER A 229 -7.28 -3.61 7.76
C SER A 229 -8.07 -3.89 6.50
N VAL A 230 -8.07 -2.93 5.58
CA VAL A 230 -8.62 -3.07 4.24
C VAL A 230 -7.49 -2.93 3.25
N LEU A 231 -7.44 -3.86 2.32
CA LEU A 231 -6.44 -3.95 1.29
C LEU A 231 -7.09 -3.64 -0.04
N TYR A 232 -6.38 -2.86 -0.84
CA TYR A 232 -6.64 -2.65 -2.24
C TYR A 232 -5.77 -3.63 -3.01
N ASP A 233 -6.37 -4.63 -3.65
CA ASP A 233 -5.62 -5.72 -4.30
C ASP A 233 -5.10 -5.34 -5.69
N GLY A 234 -5.34 -4.09 -6.11
CA GLY A 234 -4.74 -3.53 -7.32
C GLY A 234 -5.40 -3.96 -8.62
N SER A 235 -6.36 -4.88 -8.59
CA SER A 235 -7.19 -5.20 -9.76
C SER A 235 -8.37 -4.24 -9.83
N SER A 236 -8.25 -3.23 -10.68
CA SER A 236 -9.18 -2.11 -10.76
C SER A 236 -9.93 -2.08 -12.09
N GLU A 237 -11.16 -1.60 -12.08
CA GLU A 237 -11.97 -1.40 -13.27
C GLU A 237 -12.26 0.09 -13.47
N LEU A 238 -11.89 0.62 -14.64
CA LEU A 238 -12.20 2.00 -15.03
C LEU A 238 -13.13 2.03 -16.23
N ARG A 239 -14.16 2.85 -16.15
CA ARG A 239 -15.08 3.07 -17.26
C ARG A 239 -14.65 4.30 -18.07
N SER A 240 -14.56 4.13 -19.39
CA SER A 240 -14.33 5.25 -20.31
C SER A 240 -15.56 6.12 -20.46
N CYS A 241 -15.34 7.44 -20.51
CA CYS A 241 -16.35 8.47 -20.29
C CYS A 241 -16.49 9.46 -21.43
N GLN A 242 -15.77 9.23 -22.51
CA GLN A 242 -15.82 10.08 -23.67
C GLN A 242 -16.60 9.39 -24.81
N PRO A 243 -17.78 9.91 -25.18
CA PRO A 243 -18.47 9.42 -26.37
C PRO A 243 -17.61 9.68 -27.61
N GLY A 244 -17.61 8.73 -28.55
CA GLY A 244 -16.85 8.86 -29.82
C GLY A 244 -15.32 8.70 -29.69
N LEU A 245 -14.82 8.26 -28.53
CA LEU A 245 -13.39 8.03 -28.29
C LEU A 245 -12.76 7.06 -29.31
N GLU A 246 -13.49 6.04 -29.73
CA GLU A 246 -13.06 5.06 -30.74
C GLU A 246 -12.81 5.71 -32.10
N ALA A 247 -13.67 6.63 -32.54
CA ALA A 247 -13.48 7.35 -33.81
C ALA A 247 -12.27 8.29 -33.77
N TYR A 248 -12.02 8.91 -32.62
CA TYR A 248 -10.88 9.80 -32.40
C TYR A 248 -9.55 9.04 -32.23
N LEU A 249 -9.57 7.86 -31.61
CA LEU A 249 -8.38 7.01 -31.44
C LEU A 249 -8.09 6.12 -32.65
N GLY A 250 -9.11 5.76 -33.43
CA GLY A 250 -9.00 4.93 -34.62
C GLY A 250 -8.11 5.51 -35.71
N SER A 251 -7.87 6.83 -35.70
CA SER A 251 -6.88 7.50 -36.56
C SER A 251 -5.43 7.32 -36.11
N PHE A 252 -5.17 6.78 -34.90
CA PHE A 252 -3.84 6.72 -34.28
C PHE A 252 -3.40 5.32 -33.79
N GLY A 253 -4.30 4.33 -33.69
CA GLY A 253 -3.91 2.93 -33.35
C GLY A 253 -5.06 2.00 -32.97
N ARG A 254 -4.81 0.68 -32.96
CA ARG A 254 -5.81 -0.41 -32.82
C ARG A 254 -6.33 -0.70 -31.40
N GLU A 255 -5.77 -0.09 -30.35
CA GLU A 255 -6.13 -0.39 -28.94
C GLU A 255 -6.81 0.79 -28.25
N ALA A 256 -7.92 1.23 -28.84
CA ALA A 256 -8.78 2.28 -28.29
C ALA A 256 -9.85 1.69 -27.37
N THR A 257 -9.94 2.17 -26.14
CA THR A 257 -11.08 1.87 -25.26
C THR A 257 -12.30 2.65 -25.77
N SER A 258 -13.37 1.96 -26.17
CA SER A 258 -14.60 2.62 -26.63
C SER A 258 -15.34 3.27 -25.46
N PHE A 259 -16.30 4.16 -25.74
CA PHE A 259 -17.12 4.78 -24.70
C PHE A 259 -17.84 3.72 -23.87
N GLY A 260 -17.77 3.82 -22.54
CA GLY A 260 -18.34 2.82 -21.64
C GLY A 260 -17.56 1.50 -21.56
N ALA A 261 -16.45 1.35 -22.30
CA ALA A 261 -15.57 0.20 -22.15
C ALA A 261 -14.92 0.21 -20.75
N ILE A 262 -14.87 -0.98 -20.15
CA ILE A 262 -14.19 -1.21 -18.88
C ILE A 262 -12.74 -1.58 -19.19
N THR A 263 -11.81 -0.77 -18.69
CA THR A 263 -10.38 -1.06 -18.72
C THR A 263 -10.00 -1.68 -17.39
N ARG A 264 -9.37 -2.86 -17.43
CA ARG A 264 -8.80 -3.50 -16.25
C ARG A 264 -7.36 -3.06 -16.06
N LEU A 265 -7.04 -2.69 -14.84
CA LEU A 265 -5.72 -2.21 -14.45
C LEU A 265 -5.18 -3.05 -13.31
N HIS A 266 -3.87 -3.20 -13.31
CA HIS A 266 -3.12 -3.82 -12.23
C HIS A 266 -2.21 -2.76 -11.60
N ALA A 267 -2.65 -2.22 -10.47
CA ALA A 267 -1.88 -1.32 -9.62
C ALA A 267 -1.17 -2.11 -8.50
N PRO A 268 -0.06 -1.61 -7.95
CA PRO A 268 0.50 -2.20 -6.73
C PRO A 268 -0.50 -2.06 -5.59
N GLY A 269 -0.68 -3.14 -4.83
CA GLY A 269 -1.67 -3.16 -3.76
C GLY A 269 -1.34 -2.17 -2.63
N ARG A 270 -2.39 -1.56 -2.07
CA ARG A 270 -2.31 -0.63 -0.93
C ARG A 270 -3.06 -1.18 0.26
N SER A 271 -2.73 -0.71 1.45
CA SER A 271 -3.37 -1.12 2.68
C SER A 271 -3.74 0.09 3.53
N VAL A 272 -4.83 -0.04 4.27
CA VAL A 272 -5.26 0.92 5.26
C VAL A 272 -5.75 0.17 6.48
N SER A 273 -5.43 0.67 7.68
CA SER A 273 -5.80 0.01 8.94
C SER A 273 -6.56 1.01 9.83
N PRO A 274 -7.81 1.39 9.46
CA PRO A 274 -8.62 2.25 10.30
C PRO A 274 -8.95 1.59 11.65
N VAL A 275 -9.13 2.44 12.66
CA VAL A 275 -9.84 2.05 13.87
C VAL A 275 -11.32 1.88 13.49
N ALA A 276 -11.81 0.65 13.60
CA ALA A 276 -13.21 0.34 13.36
C ALA A 276 -14.04 0.67 14.60
N GLY A 277 -15.21 1.25 14.38
CA GLY A 277 -16.17 1.44 15.46
C GLY A 277 -17.03 0.20 15.68
N VAL A 278 -17.55 0.02 16.89
CA VAL A 278 -18.50 -1.06 17.21
C VAL A 278 -19.91 -0.48 17.21
N ASN A 279 -20.79 -1.00 16.37
CA ASN A 279 -22.18 -0.58 16.14
C ASN A 279 -22.39 0.87 15.66
N ALA A 280 -21.35 1.70 15.64
CA ALA A 280 -21.35 3.05 15.09
C ALA A 280 -20.01 3.35 14.42
N PHE A 281 -19.97 4.25 13.43
CA PHE A 281 -18.70 4.76 12.91
C PHE A 281 -18.07 5.73 13.92
N PRO A 282 -16.75 5.67 14.15
CA PRO A 282 -16.08 6.68 14.96
C PRO A 282 -16.19 8.06 14.27
N THR A 283 -16.41 9.11 15.07
CA THR A 283 -16.29 10.51 14.61
C THR A 283 -14.88 10.74 14.07
N ASP A 284 -14.76 11.27 12.85
CA ASP A 284 -13.51 11.51 12.12
C ASP A 284 -12.66 10.26 11.77
N SER A 285 -13.32 9.11 11.57
CA SER A 285 -12.66 7.85 11.17
C SER A 285 -12.29 7.73 9.68
N GLY A 286 -12.52 8.77 8.87
CA GLY A 286 -12.25 8.74 7.44
C GLY A 286 -10.75 8.65 7.16
N ASN A 287 -10.27 7.47 6.79
CA ASN A 287 -8.87 7.27 6.42
C ASN A 287 -8.65 7.56 4.93
N VAL A 288 -7.66 8.39 4.61
CA VAL A 288 -7.34 8.88 3.27
C VAL A 288 -6.17 8.16 2.60
N SER A 289 -5.64 7.08 3.20
CA SER A 289 -4.52 6.33 2.59
C SER A 289 -4.87 5.66 1.26
N LEU A 290 -6.16 5.45 0.96
CA LEU A 290 -6.62 4.93 -0.32
C LEU A 290 -7.14 6.02 -1.27
N THR A 291 -7.02 7.30 -0.90
CA THR A 291 -7.53 8.41 -1.72
C THR A 291 -6.93 8.38 -3.13
N GLY A 292 -7.77 8.65 -4.12
CA GLY A 292 -7.37 8.78 -5.53
C GLY A 292 -7.37 7.47 -6.31
N LEU A 293 -7.40 6.31 -5.62
CA LEU A 293 -7.49 5.00 -6.27
C LEU A 293 -8.87 4.78 -6.90
N PRO A 294 -8.97 4.04 -8.01
CA PRO A 294 -10.24 3.63 -8.58
C PRO A 294 -11.14 2.97 -7.53
N LEU A 295 -12.39 3.45 -7.43
CA LEU A 295 -13.39 2.91 -6.51
C LEU A 295 -13.79 1.48 -6.88
N ALA A 296 -13.94 1.21 -8.19
CA ALA A 296 -14.25 -0.13 -8.64
C ALA A 296 -12.98 -0.97 -8.68
N SER A 297 -12.86 -1.85 -7.71
CA SER A 297 -11.67 -2.69 -7.49
C SER A 297 -12.02 -3.88 -6.63
N GLN A 298 -11.11 -4.85 -6.63
CA GLN A 298 -11.05 -5.86 -5.60
C GLN A 298 -10.42 -5.30 -4.31
N TYR A 299 -11.07 -5.60 -3.19
CA TYR A 299 -10.62 -5.25 -1.85
C TYR A 299 -10.56 -6.51 -0.99
N THR A 300 -9.65 -6.54 -0.02
CA THR A 300 -9.63 -7.58 1.00
C THR A 300 -9.66 -7.01 2.41
N LEU A 301 -10.64 -7.44 3.19
CA LEU A 301 -10.70 -7.22 4.63
C LEU A 301 -9.76 -8.20 5.33
N LEU A 302 -8.93 -7.70 6.24
CA LEU A 302 -8.12 -8.48 7.17
C LEU A 302 -8.38 -8.04 8.62
N ILE A 303 -8.59 -9.00 9.49
CA ILE A 303 -8.76 -8.81 10.93
C ILE A 303 -7.86 -9.81 11.64
N ASP A 304 -6.92 -9.33 12.44
CA ASP A 304 -6.24 -10.19 13.42
C ASP A 304 -7.02 -10.14 14.74
N PRO A 305 -7.79 -11.19 15.10
CA PRO A 305 -8.63 -11.20 16.30
C PRO A 305 -7.83 -11.23 17.60
N ARG A 306 -6.52 -11.48 17.57
CA ARG A 306 -5.67 -11.61 18.78
C ARG A 306 -4.79 -10.40 19.03
N MET A 307 -4.76 -9.43 18.11
CA MET A 307 -3.84 -8.29 18.17
C MET A 307 -4.45 -7.06 18.85
N GLY A 308 -3.77 -6.51 19.87
CA GLY A 308 -4.14 -5.23 20.48
C GLY A 308 -5.57 -5.21 21.04
N GLU A 309 -6.34 -4.17 20.68
CA GLU A 309 -7.75 -4.03 21.09
C GLU A 309 -8.67 -5.11 20.48
N ASN A 310 -8.26 -5.76 19.39
CA ASN A 310 -9.05 -6.83 18.76
C ASN A 310 -9.22 -8.04 19.69
N ALA A 311 -8.26 -8.28 20.59
CA ALA A 311 -8.33 -9.37 21.57
C ALA A 311 -9.45 -9.19 22.61
N LYS A 312 -10.01 -7.98 22.73
CA LYS A 312 -11.11 -7.67 23.65
C LYS A 312 -12.49 -7.78 22.99
N ILE A 313 -12.54 -8.08 21.69
CA ILE A 313 -13.78 -8.24 20.94
C ILE A 313 -14.22 -9.70 20.96
N ASP A 314 -15.50 -9.94 21.23
CA ASP A 314 -16.09 -11.28 21.07
C ASP A 314 -16.48 -11.53 19.61
N TRP A 315 -15.53 -12.05 18.83
CA TRP A 315 -15.72 -12.31 17.40
C TRP A 315 -16.82 -13.35 17.10
N THR A 316 -17.27 -14.14 18.08
CA THR A 316 -18.41 -15.06 17.90
C THR A 316 -19.74 -14.32 17.73
N LYS A 317 -19.79 -13.06 18.17
CA LYS A 317 -20.94 -12.15 18.08
C LYS A 317 -20.92 -11.27 16.84
N LEU A 318 -19.92 -11.40 15.98
CA LEU A 318 -19.85 -10.62 14.74
C LEU A 318 -20.99 -10.99 13.79
N GLU A 319 -21.88 -10.05 13.53
CA GLU A 319 -23.02 -10.23 12.62
C GLU A 319 -22.72 -9.72 11.21
N ASP A 320 -22.03 -8.59 11.12
CA ASP A 320 -21.66 -7.96 9.86
C ASP A 320 -20.47 -7.02 10.01
N VAL A 321 -19.84 -6.68 8.90
CA VAL A 321 -18.84 -5.61 8.78
C VAL A 321 -19.37 -4.64 7.74
N VAL A 322 -19.56 -3.38 8.12
CA VAL A 322 -20.04 -2.37 7.17
C VAL A 322 -18.91 -1.41 6.86
N VAL A 323 -18.67 -1.22 5.57
CA VAL A 323 -17.65 -0.32 5.04
C VAL A 323 -18.32 0.95 4.58
N LYS A 324 -17.89 2.09 5.13
CA LYS A 324 -18.26 3.42 4.65
C LYS A 324 -17.20 3.90 3.67
N LEU A 325 -17.59 4.00 2.40
CA LEU A 325 -16.77 4.53 1.33
C LEU A 325 -17.25 5.93 0.98
N GLU A 326 -16.38 6.91 1.19
CA GLU A 326 -16.54 8.21 0.54
C GLU A 326 -15.80 8.16 -0.78
N TYR A 327 -16.45 8.63 -1.83
CA TYR A 327 -15.90 8.62 -3.17
C TYR A 327 -16.19 9.93 -3.88
N THR A 328 -15.34 10.21 -4.86
CA THR A 328 -15.47 11.37 -5.75
C THR A 328 -15.57 10.90 -7.18
N TYR A 329 -16.42 11.53 -7.97
CA TYR A 329 -16.47 11.34 -9.41
C TYR A 329 -16.60 12.69 -10.11
N GLN A 330 -16.29 12.69 -11.40
CA GLN A 330 -16.48 13.85 -12.27
C GLN A 330 -17.61 13.57 -13.25
N ASP A 331 -18.51 14.54 -13.42
CA ASP A 331 -19.62 14.45 -14.36
C ASP A 331 -19.14 14.48 -15.83
N LEU A 332 -19.98 13.96 -16.74
CA LEU A 332 -19.73 13.96 -18.18
C LEU A 332 -19.55 15.39 -18.72
N PHE A 333 -18.55 15.58 -19.58
CA PHE A 333 -18.22 16.88 -20.17
C PHE A 333 -19.32 17.45 -21.05
N PRO A 334 -19.59 18.76 -20.97
CA PRO A 334 -20.12 19.52 -22.09
C PRO A 334 -19.14 19.42 -23.27
N VAL A 335 -19.66 19.12 -24.46
CA VAL A 335 -18.87 19.04 -25.70
C VAL A 335 -18.09 20.35 -25.92
N GLY A 336 -16.79 20.27 -26.18
CA GLY A 336 -15.92 21.42 -26.51
C GLY A 336 -15.19 22.07 -25.32
N GLN A 337 -15.44 21.65 -24.09
CA GLN A 337 -14.69 22.13 -22.92
C GLN A 337 -13.31 21.46 -22.89
N CYS A 338 -12.32 22.08 -23.56
CA CYS A 338 -10.94 21.61 -23.81
C CYS A 338 -10.67 20.88 -25.14
N GLN A 339 -11.39 21.26 -26.21
CA GLN A 339 -10.87 21.11 -27.58
C GLN A 339 -9.74 22.11 -27.85
#